data_AF-A0A969WKX7-F1
#
_entry.id   AF-A0A969WKX7-F1
#
_cell.length_a   1.000
_cell.length_b   1.000
_cell.length_c   1.000
_cell.angle_alpha   90.00
_cell.angle_beta   90.00
_cell.angle_gamma   90.00
#
_symmetry.space_group_name_H-M   'P 1'
#
loop_
_entity.id
_entity.type
_entity.pdbx_description
1 polymer ?
#
loop_
_entity_poly.entity_id
_entity_poly.type
_entity_poly.pdbx_seq_one_letter_code
_entity_poly.pdbx_strand_id
1 'polypeptide(L)'
;MIKIEIRKAKNLMEEKSGFISFSYDNKIVNIMRNQPQRYWHKKEKEWEIPFTKLTRLIPELNKWKIEITGYYKQTEKKIFKTPKGFEFKTKPFQHQKEGFKYGLNHNRFLLGDEQGLGKTKQVIDIALAKKISHNYTHCLIICGVNGLKYNWQSEIEIHSNEKGYILGTRYNKNGGSRIPSNKEKLEDLKTLPDNYFLITNIESFRNKEIVEEVKKLVDKGIIEMVAIDEIHKAKNPSSQQGKGILKVQAKTRIAIT
;
A
#
# COMPACT_ATOMS: atom_id res chain seq x y z
N MET A 1 -39.86 4.67 2.46
CA MET A 1 -38.61 5.26 2.99
C MET A 1 -37.73 4.12 3.44
N ILE A 2 -36.44 4.16 3.12
CA ILE A 2 -35.45 3.15 3.52
C ILE A 2 -34.62 3.75 4.66
N LYS A 3 -34.49 3.02 5.76
CA LYS A 3 -33.63 3.39 6.89
C LYS A 3 -32.40 2.50 6.90
N ILE A 4 -31.23 3.10 6.95
CA ILE A 4 -29.94 2.40 7.01
C ILE A 4 -29.23 2.83 8.29
N GLU A 5 -29.15 1.95 9.27
CA GLU A 5 -28.41 2.19 10.51
C GLU A 5 -27.03 1.54 10.45
N ILE A 6 -25.96 2.33 10.60
CA ILE A 6 -24.58 1.82 10.64
C ILE A 6 -24.18 1.52 12.08
N ARG A 7 -23.90 0.24 12.37
CA ARG A 7 -23.49 -0.23 13.71
C ARG A 7 -22.58 -1.47 13.59
N LYS A 8 -22.09 -1.97 14.74
CA LYS A 8 -21.20 -3.15 14.80
C LYS A 8 -21.89 -4.34 14.11
N ALA A 9 -21.13 -5.08 13.31
CA ALA A 9 -21.66 -6.27 12.63
C ALA A 9 -22.13 -7.31 13.67
N LYS A 10 -23.21 -8.03 13.35
CA LYS A 10 -23.75 -9.10 14.19
C LYS A 10 -23.40 -10.48 13.63
N ASN A 11 -23.71 -10.72 12.35
CA ASN A 11 -23.54 -12.02 11.72
C ASN A 11 -22.54 -12.03 10.56
N LEU A 12 -22.04 -10.86 10.15
CA LEU A 12 -21.05 -10.74 9.08
C LEU A 12 -19.65 -10.56 9.65
N MET A 13 -18.64 -11.11 8.98
CA MET A 13 -17.22 -11.01 9.36
C MET A 13 -16.62 -9.63 8.97
N GLU A 14 -17.24 -8.54 9.41
CA GLU A 14 -16.71 -7.17 9.29
C GLU A 14 -16.79 -6.44 10.64
N GLU A 15 -16.06 -5.33 10.79
CA GLU A 15 -16.14 -4.51 12.01
C GLU A 15 -17.52 -3.83 12.14
N LYS A 16 -18.11 -3.44 11.00
CA LYS A 16 -19.36 -2.69 10.90
C LYS A 16 -20.22 -3.17 9.74
N SER A 17 -21.53 -3.08 9.91
CA SER A 17 -22.53 -3.38 8.89
C SER A 17 -23.57 -2.26 8.82
N GLY A 18 -24.19 -2.10 7.65
CA GLY A 18 -25.44 -1.35 7.51
C GLY A 18 -26.63 -2.25 7.72
N PHE A 19 -27.54 -1.83 8.60
CA PHE A 19 -28.79 -2.49 8.89
C PHE A 19 -29.93 -1.74 8.20
N ILE A 20 -30.50 -2.37 7.18
CA ILE A 20 -31.43 -1.77 6.22
C ILE A 20 -32.84 -2.26 6.53
N SER A 21 -33.72 -1.33 6.91
CA SER A 21 -35.14 -1.57 7.13
C SER A 21 -35.99 -0.69 6.22
N PHE A 22 -37.11 -1.23 5.76
CA PHE A 22 -38.04 -0.56 4.85
C PHE A 22 -39.43 -1.20 4.94
N SER A 23 -40.47 -0.41 4.65
CA SER A 23 -41.82 -0.94 4.39
C SER A 23 -41.79 -1.89 3.19
N TYR A 24 -42.54 -2.98 3.26
CA TYR A 24 -42.51 -4.03 2.23
C TYR A 24 -42.65 -3.46 0.81
N ASP A 25 -41.64 -3.71 -0.01
CA ASP A 25 -41.59 -3.37 -1.43
C ASP A 25 -40.81 -4.48 -2.14
N ASN A 26 -41.48 -5.19 -3.05
CA ASN A 26 -40.90 -6.36 -3.72
C ASN A 26 -39.64 -5.99 -4.53
N LYS A 27 -39.54 -4.76 -5.06
CA LYS A 27 -38.35 -4.30 -5.78
C LYS A 27 -37.16 -4.17 -4.82
N ILE A 28 -37.36 -3.56 -3.66
CA ILE A 28 -36.30 -3.42 -2.64
C ILE A 28 -35.90 -4.80 -2.11
N VAL A 29 -36.86 -5.70 -1.85
CA VAL A 29 -36.59 -7.08 -1.42
C VAL A 29 -35.70 -7.81 -2.43
N ASN A 30 -35.98 -7.68 -3.73
CA ASN A 30 -35.16 -8.30 -4.77
C ASN A 30 -33.75 -7.70 -4.85
N ILE A 31 -33.61 -6.37 -4.70
CA ILE A 31 -32.29 -5.71 -4.62
C ILE A 31 -31.50 -6.26 -3.43
N MET A 32 -32.12 -6.37 -2.24
CA MET A 32 -31.48 -6.94 -1.06
C MET A 32 -31.07 -8.40 -1.28
N ARG A 33 -31.95 -9.22 -1.85
CA ARG A 33 -31.69 -10.64 -2.15
C ARG A 33 -30.54 -10.85 -3.14
N ASN A 34 -30.18 -9.85 -3.93
CA ASN A 34 -29.06 -9.92 -4.86
C ASN A 34 -27.74 -9.41 -4.27
N GLN A 35 -27.75 -8.83 -3.05
CA GLN A 35 -26.51 -8.34 -2.45
C GLN A 35 -25.59 -9.50 -2.03
N PRO A 36 -24.28 -9.43 -2.34
CA PRO A 36 -23.30 -10.38 -1.86
C PRO A 36 -23.09 -10.20 -0.36
N GLN A 37 -22.95 -11.33 0.37
CA GLN A 37 -22.73 -11.35 1.82
C GLN A 37 -23.80 -10.56 2.58
N ARG A 38 -25.01 -11.10 2.71
CA ARG A 38 -26.13 -10.46 3.42
C ARG A 38 -26.69 -11.37 4.50
N TYR A 39 -27.33 -10.78 5.50
CA TYR A 39 -28.06 -11.54 6.51
C TYR A 39 -29.44 -10.92 6.76
N TRP A 40 -30.49 -11.74 6.91
CA TRP A 40 -31.83 -11.27 7.25
C TRP A 40 -32.12 -11.49 8.74
N HIS A 41 -32.29 -10.40 9.48
CA HIS A 41 -32.66 -10.44 10.90
C HIS A 41 -34.18 -10.53 11.05
N LYS A 42 -34.71 -11.75 11.16
CA LYS A 42 -36.17 -12.00 11.20
C LYS A 42 -36.88 -11.25 12.35
N LYS A 43 -36.23 -11.13 13.51
CA LYS A 43 -36.79 -10.46 14.71
C LYS A 43 -36.96 -8.95 14.48
N GLU A 44 -35.92 -8.30 13.98
CA GLU A 44 -35.87 -6.85 13.76
C GLU A 44 -36.41 -6.42 12.39
N LYS A 45 -36.66 -7.40 11.49
CA LYS A 45 -37.13 -7.20 10.10
C LYS A 45 -36.23 -6.26 9.30
N GLU A 46 -34.94 -6.52 9.36
CA GLU A 46 -33.90 -5.73 8.67
C GLU A 46 -32.86 -6.62 7.98
N TRP A 47 -32.26 -6.08 6.93
CA TRP A 47 -31.14 -6.70 6.24
C TRP A 47 -29.82 -6.17 6.79
N GLU A 48 -28.89 -7.03 7.12
CA GLU A 48 -27.51 -6.68 7.42
C GLU A 48 -26.65 -6.85 6.17
N ILE A 49 -25.95 -5.79 5.79
CA ILE A 49 -25.04 -5.73 4.64
C ILE A 49 -23.70 -5.15 5.12
N PRO A 50 -22.54 -5.64 4.63
CA PRO A 50 -21.24 -5.16 5.06
C PRO A 50 -21.10 -3.67 4.73
N PHE A 51 -20.47 -2.91 5.63
CA PHE A 51 -20.34 -1.46 5.48
C PHE A 51 -19.67 -1.07 4.15
N THR A 52 -18.68 -1.86 3.73
CA THR A 52 -17.94 -1.67 2.47
C THR A 52 -18.85 -1.73 1.23
N LYS A 53 -19.97 -2.47 1.29
CA LYS A 53 -20.90 -2.68 0.18
C LYS A 53 -22.00 -1.62 0.10
N LEU A 54 -22.22 -0.83 1.16
CA LEU A 54 -23.22 0.24 1.15
C LEU A 54 -22.96 1.27 0.04
N THR A 55 -21.69 1.52 -0.30
CA THR A 55 -21.29 2.44 -1.38
C THR A 55 -21.85 2.05 -2.75
N ARG A 56 -22.00 0.76 -3.02
CA ARG A 56 -22.61 0.24 -4.25
C ARG A 56 -24.12 0.13 -4.14
N LEU A 57 -24.63 -0.24 -2.96
CA LEU A 57 -26.06 -0.45 -2.73
C LEU A 57 -26.86 0.86 -2.72
N ILE A 58 -26.34 1.94 -2.12
CA ILE A 58 -27.06 3.22 -2.02
C ILE A 58 -27.46 3.76 -3.41
N PRO A 59 -26.58 3.77 -4.42
CA PRO A 59 -26.97 4.12 -5.80
C PRO A 59 -28.10 3.26 -6.39
N GLU A 60 -28.14 1.95 -6.10
CA GLU A 60 -29.21 1.05 -6.57
C GLU A 60 -30.57 1.38 -5.93
N LEU A 61 -30.56 2.02 -4.76
CA LEU A 61 -31.74 2.44 -4.00
C LEU A 61 -32.13 3.91 -4.23
N ASN A 62 -31.51 4.60 -5.19
CA ASN A 62 -31.70 6.04 -5.40
C ASN A 62 -33.14 6.48 -5.69
N LYS A 63 -34.01 5.56 -6.13
CA LYS A 63 -35.44 5.81 -6.39
C LYS A 63 -36.27 6.00 -5.12
N TRP A 64 -35.76 5.59 -3.97
CA TRP A 64 -36.45 5.71 -2.69
C TRP A 64 -35.75 6.74 -1.80
N LYS A 65 -36.51 7.45 -0.98
CA LYS A 65 -35.94 8.31 0.06
C LYS A 65 -35.19 7.44 1.09
N ILE A 66 -33.89 7.68 1.23
CA ILE A 66 -33.00 6.98 2.16
C ILE A 66 -32.68 7.89 3.34
N GLU A 67 -32.79 7.35 4.54
CA GLU A 67 -32.33 7.96 5.79
C GLU A 67 -31.19 7.10 6.34
N ILE A 68 -30.02 7.70 6.56
CA ILE A 68 -28.84 7.00 7.08
C ILE A 68 -28.53 7.51 8.48
N THR A 69 -28.46 6.61 9.44
CA THR A 69 -28.22 6.90 10.86
C THR A 69 -27.14 5.96 11.44
N GLY A 70 -26.78 6.14 12.71
CA GLY A 70 -25.75 5.33 13.40
C GLY A 70 -24.35 5.95 13.34
N TYR A 71 -23.31 5.17 13.68
CA TYR A 71 -21.91 5.62 13.72
C TYR A 71 -21.34 5.84 12.31
N TYR A 72 -21.95 6.73 11.54
CA TYR A 72 -21.23 7.52 10.55
C TYR A 72 -20.52 8.65 11.31
N LYS A 73 -19.51 8.30 12.12
CA LYS A 73 -18.35 9.18 12.10
C LYS A 73 -17.91 9.10 10.66
N GLN A 74 -18.25 10.11 9.87
CA GLN A 74 -17.42 10.54 8.75
C GLN A 74 -16.03 10.31 9.29
N THR A 75 -15.35 9.25 8.86
CA THR A 75 -14.08 8.87 9.45
C THR A 75 -13.33 10.16 9.34
N GLU A 76 -13.07 10.85 10.46
CA GLU A 76 -12.25 12.04 10.44
C GLU A 76 -11.10 11.56 9.59
N LYS A 77 -10.91 12.15 8.39
CA LYS A 77 -9.72 11.85 7.59
C LYS A 77 -8.65 11.91 8.66
N LYS A 78 -8.06 10.77 9.03
CA LYS A 78 -7.01 10.80 10.04
C LYS A 78 -6.03 11.71 9.35
N ILE A 79 -5.95 12.97 9.75
CA ILE A 79 -4.98 13.87 9.19
C ILE A 79 -3.76 13.39 9.92
N PHE A 80 -3.08 12.37 9.38
CA PHE A 80 -1.74 12.06 9.81
C PHE A 80 -0.97 13.36 9.61
N LYS A 81 -0.80 14.08 10.71
CA LYS A 81 0.06 15.23 10.76
C LYS A 81 1.45 14.70 10.46
N THR A 82 2.20 15.47 9.68
CA THR A 82 3.61 15.22 9.44
C THR A 82 4.28 14.89 10.78
N PRO A 83 5.00 13.76 10.89
CA PRO A 83 5.59 13.36 12.16
C PRO A 83 6.51 14.46 12.69
N LYS A 84 6.49 14.67 14.02
CA LYS A 84 7.41 15.62 14.66
C LYS A 84 8.85 15.19 14.34
N GLY A 85 9.68 16.13 13.87
CA GLY A 85 11.05 15.86 13.46
C GLY A 85 11.23 15.44 11.99
N PHE A 86 10.15 15.31 11.21
CA PHE A 86 10.28 15.16 9.76
C PHE A 86 10.31 16.54 9.08
N GLU A 87 11.34 16.75 8.28
CA GLU A 87 11.47 17.90 7.40
C GLU A 87 11.81 17.46 5.98
N PHE A 88 11.20 18.11 5.00
CA PHE A 88 11.54 17.88 3.60
C PHE A 88 12.92 18.48 3.32
N LYS A 89 13.91 17.65 2.98
CA LYS A 89 15.24 18.15 2.58
C LYS A 89 15.19 19.09 1.38
N THR A 90 14.27 18.81 0.46
CA THR A 90 14.03 19.62 -0.74
C THR A 90 12.56 20.01 -0.81
N LYS A 91 12.27 21.25 -1.21
CA LYS A 91 10.91 21.82 -1.19
C LYS A 91 9.98 21.04 -2.11
N PRO A 92 8.92 20.38 -1.59
CA PRO A 92 7.97 19.66 -2.43
C PRO A 92 7.02 20.61 -3.16
N PHE A 93 6.61 20.22 -4.36
CA PHE A 93 5.47 20.81 -5.06
C PHE A 93 4.15 20.47 -4.36
N GLN A 94 3.08 21.17 -4.73
CA GLN A 94 1.79 21.02 -4.06
C GLN A 94 1.21 19.60 -4.22
N HIS A 95 1.23 19.03 -5.43
CA HIS A 95 0.78 17.66 -5.67
C HIS A 95 1.62 16.63 -4.90
N GLN A 96 2.93 16.87 -4.76
CA GLN A 96 3.80 16.00 -3.96
C GLN A 96 3.45 16.03 -2.47
N LYS A 97 3.05 17.18 -1.93
CA LYS A 97 2.55 17.28 -0.55
C LYS A 97 1.25 16.51 -0.36
N GLU A 98 0.39 16.49 -1.37
CA GLU A 98 -0.86 15.75 -1.35
C GLU A 98 -0.62 14.24 -1.40
N GLY A 99 0.24 13.78 -2.33
CA GLY A 99 0.68 12.39 -2.40
C GLY A 99 1.39 11.92 -1.12
N PHE A 100 2.24 12.77 -0.52
CA PHE A 100 2.85 12.52 0.78
C PHE A 100 1.81 12.30 1.90
N LYS A 101 0.84 13.22 2.04
CA LYS A 101 -0.26 13.10 3.02
C LYS A 101 -1.10 11.85 2.75
N TYR A 102 -1.33 11.52 1.50
CA TYR A 102 -2.05 10.32 1.12
C TYR A 102 -1.29 9.06 1.55
N GLY A 103 0.01 8.99 1.28
CA GLY A 103 0.86 7.85 1.63
C GLY A 103 1.13 7.68 3.12
N LEU A 104 1.03 8.75 3.91
CA LEU A 104 1.01 8.65 5.37
C LEU A 104 -0.24 7.94 5.89
N ASN A 105 -1.38 8.16 5.24
CA ASN A 105 -2.68 7.61 5.62
C ASN A 105 -2.95 6.21 5.07
N HIS A 106 -2.28 5.83 3.99
CA HIS A 106 -2.49 4.57 3.30
C HIS A 106 -1.23 3.74 3.33
N ASN A 107 -1.33 2.54 3.92
CA ASN A 107 -0.23 1.60 3.89
C ASN A 107 -0.08 0.92 2.52
N ARG A 108 -1.12 0.86 1.69
CA ARG A 108 -1.09 0.14 0.41
C ARG A 108 -1.80 0.94 -0.67
N PHE A 109 -1.08 1.34 -1.72
CA PHE A 109 -1.66 2.11 -2.81
C PHE A 109 -0.80 2.10 -4.09
N LEU A 110 -1.40 2.53 -5.18
CA LEU A 110 -0.74 2.81 -6.46
C LEU A 110 -0.52 4.32 -6.58
N LEU A 111 0.72 4.73 -6.79
CA LEU A 111 1.10 6.10 -7.15
C LEU A 111 1.18 6.18 -8.67
N GLY A 112 0.09 6.63 -9.29
CA GLY A 112 -0.07 6.74 -10.74
C GLY A 112 -0.01 8.16 -11.26
N ASP A 113 0.75 9.05 -10.62
CA ASP A 113 0.99 10.41 -11.11
C ASP A 113 1.70 10.36 -12.47
N GLU A 114 1.52 11.39 -13.30
CA GLU A 114 2.18 11.47 -14.60
C GLU A 114 3.72 11.39 -14.49
N GLN A 115 4.37 10.82 -15.51
CA GLN A 115 5.83 10.73 -15.54
C GLN A 115 6.44 12.14 -15.50
N GLY A 116 7.50 12.32 -14.72
CA GLY A 116 8.15 13.63 -14.54
C GLY A 116 7.63 14.46 -13.35
N LEU A 117 6.53 14.04 -12.70
CA LEU A 117 5.98 14.75 -11.52
C LEU A 117 6.73 14.47 -10.19
N GLY A 118 7.87 13.77 -10.24
CA GLY A 118 8.71 13.49 -9.07
C GLY A 118 8.13 12.45 -8.10
N LYS A 119 7.58 11.34 -8.64
CA LYS A 119 7.06 10.20 -7.85
C LYS A 119 8.11 9.61 -6.91
N THR A 120 9.36 9.51 -7.37
CA THR A 120 10.51 9.04 -6.59
C THR A 120 10.67 9.82 -5.29
N LYS A 121 10.72 11.15 -5.38
CA LYS A 121 10.77 12.04 -4.22
C LYS A 121 9.61 11.81 -3.25
N GLN A 122 8.38 11.69 -3.75
CA GLN A 122 7.21 11.44 -2.89
C GLN A 122 7.37 10.16 -2.07
N VAL A 123 7.84 9.08 -2.70
CA VAL A 123 8.06 7.79 -2.03
C VAL A 123 9.18 7.88 -0.99
N ILE A 124 10.28 8.57 -1.30
CA ILE A 124 11.38 8.83 -0.34
C ILE A 124 10.85 9.57 0.89
N ASP A 125 10.11 10.67 0.67
CA ASP A 125 9.52 11.46 1.75
C ASP A 125 8.58 10.60 2.63
N ILE A 126 7.70 9.81 2.00
CA ILE A 126 6.78 8.91 2.71
C ILE A 126 7.54 7.86 3.53
N ALA A 127 8.60 7.28 2.97
CA ALA A 127 9.40 6.27 3.65
C ALA A 127 10.06 6.85 4.91
N LEU A 128 10.72 8.01 4.80
CA LEU A 128 11.32 8.70 5.96
C LEU A 128 10.28 9.09 7.02
N ALA A 129 9.12 9.59 6.61
CA ALA A 129 8.08 9.92 7.56
C ALA A 129 7.54 8.66 8.26
N LYS A 130 7.47 7.51 7.57
CA LYS A 130 7.12 6.21 8.19
C LYS A 130 8.25 5.66 9.06
N LYS A 131 9.52 5.88 8.71
CA LYS A 131 10.70 5.61 9.56
C LYS A 131 10.52 6.25 10.92
N ILE A 132 10.22 7.55 10.96
CA ILE A 132 10.06 8.32 12.20
C ILE A 132 8.78 7.94 12.95
N SER A 133 7.65 7.86 12.25
CA SER A 133 6.34 7.67 12.91
C SER A 133 6.05 6.24 13.37
N HIS A 134 6.68 5.25 12.74
CA HIS A 134 6.41 3.83 13.00
C HIS A 134 7.67 3.02 13.31
N ASN A 135 8.83 3.67 13.44
CA ASN A 135 10.13 3.02 13.67
C ASN A 135 10.43 1.93 12.63
N TYR A 136 10.15 2.20 11.35
CA TYR A 136 10.50 1.26 10.29
C TYR A 136 12.01 1.15 10.16
N THR A 137 12.50 -0.08 10.06
CA THR A 137 13.92 -0.39 10.02
C THR A 137 14.47 -0.31 8.60
N HIS A 138 13.74 -0.85 7.62
CA HIS A 138 14.17 -0.80 6.22
C HIS A 138 13.02 -0.54 5.23
N CYS A 139 13.35 0.17 4.16
CA CYS A 139 12.55 0.36 2.97
C CYS A 139 13.23 -0.31 1.77
N LEU A 140 12.58 -1.32 1.19
CA LEU A 140 13.07 -2.00 -0.01
C LEU A 140 12.44 -1.39 -1.27
N ILE A 141 13.28 -0.88 -2.16
CA ILE A 141 12.92 -0.37 -3.48
C ILE A 141 13.23 -1.44 -4.53
N ILE A 142 12.20 -1.82 -5.29
CA ILE A 142 12.29 -2.80 -6.37
C ILE A 142 12.07 -2.07 -7.69
N CYS A 143 13.15 -1.84 -8.44
CA CYS A 143 13.11 -1.15 -9.71
C CYS A 143 12.62 -2.09 -10.83
N GLY A 144 11.60 -1.70 -11.59
CA GLY A 144 11.13 -2.47 -12.75
C GLY A 144 12.11 -2.49 -13.93
N VAL A 145 13.07 -1.56 -13.95
CA VAL A 145 14.18 -1.52 -14.92
C VAL A 145 15.51 -1.47 -14.17
N ASN A 146 16.44 -2.35 -14.54
CA ASN A 146 17.72 -2.48 -13.83
C ASN A 146 18.55 -1.18 -13.79
N GLY A 147 18.46 -0.30 -14.80
CA GLY A 147 19.18 0.98 -14.81
C GLY A 147 18.71 1.97 -13.74
N LEU A 148 17.42 1.94 -13.38
CA LEU A 148 16.81 2.92 -12.47
C LEU A 148 17.34 2.83 -11.04
N LYS A 149 18.00 1.73 -10.66
CA LYS A 149 18.59 1.58 -9.33
C LYS A 149 19.59 2.68 -8.98
N TYR A 150 20.36 3.15 -9.95
CA TYR A 150 21.34 4.22 -9.75
C TYR A 150 20.64 5.57 -9.61
N ASN A 151 19.59 5.82 -10.40
CA ASN A 151 18.77 7.02 -10.26
C ASN A 151 18.12 7.07 -8.88
N TRP A 152 17.55 5.96 -8.41
CA TRP A 152 17.01 5.88 -7.04
C TRP A 152 18.07 6.17 -5.99
N GLN A 153 19.27 5.60 -6.12
CA GLN A 153 20.38 5.88 -5.21
C GLN A 153 20.72 7.38 -5.17
N SER A 154 20.86 8.04 -6.33
CA SER A 154 21.11 9.48 -6.41
C SER A 154 19.96 10.32 -5.84
N GLU A 155 18.72 9.98 -6.17
CA GLU A 155 17.53 10.69 -5.69
C GLU A 155 17.38 10.61 -4.17
N ILE A 156 17.72 9.46 -3.57
CA ILE A 156 17.76 9.30 -2.11
C ILE A 156 18.76 10.28 -1.49
N GLU A 157 19.96 10.40 -2.06
CA GLU A 157 20.98 11.32 -1.53
C GLU A 157 20.59 12.80 -1.72
N ILE A 158 19.92 13.13 -2.82
CA ILE A 158 19.41 14.49 -3.09
C ILE A 158 18.28 14.85 -2.12
N HIS A 159 17.30 13.96 -1.96
CA HIS A 159 16.04 14.24 -1.27
C HIS A 159 16.00 13.78 0.19
N SER A 160 17.04 13.10 0.69
CA SER A 160 17.15 12.68 2.09
C SER A 160 18.58 12.81 2.63
N ASN A 161 18.74 12.67 3.94
CA ASN A 161 20.06 12.53 4.57
C ASN A 161 20.48 11.05 4.72
N GLU A 162 19.71 10.12 4.15
CA GLU A 162 20.02 8.70 4.10
C GLU A 162 20.84 8.38 2.85
N LYS A 163 21.45 7.20 2.83
CA LYS A 163 22.11 6.63 1.65
C LYS A 163 21.35 5.41 1.16
N GLY A 164 21.15 5.34 -0.15
CA GLY A 164 20.62 4.15 -0.81
C GLY A 164 21.70 3.09 -1.00
N TYR A 165 21.43 1.86 -0.60
CA TYR A 165 22.33 0.73 -0.83
C TYR A 165 21.75 -0.21 -1.89
N ILE A 166 22.46 -0.34 -3.01
CA ILE A 166 22.11 -1.29 -4.06
C ILE A 166 22.60 -2.68 -3.64
N LEU A 167 21.67 -3.63 -3.49
CA LEU A 167 22.00 -4.99 -3.05
C LEU A 167 22.99 -5.67 -4.01
N GLY A 168 23.97 -6.35 -3.41
CA GLY A 168 25.07 -7.06 -4.05
C GLY A 168 26.13 -6.15 -4.67
N THR A 169 26.14 -4.86 -4.33
CA THR A 169 27.21 -3.96 -4.78
C THR A 169 28.54 -4.43 -4.23
N ARG A 170 29.53 -4.55 -5.11
CA ARG A 170 30.93 -4.79 -4.77
C ARG A 170 31.81 -3.83 -5.57
N TYR A 171 32.83 -3.30 -4.91
CA TYR A 171 33.79 -2.37 -5.52
C TYR A 171 35.07 -3.14 -5.88
N ASN A 172 35.62 -2.83 -7.05
CA ASN A 172 36.95 -3.30 -7.43
C ASN A 172 38.04 -2.42 -6.77
N LYS A 173 39.31 -2.81 -6.92
CA LYS A 173 40.46 -2.07 -6.37
C LYS A 173 40.56 -0.63 -6.88
N ASN A 174 39.93 -0.32 -8.02
CA ASN A 174 39.96 0.99 -8.66
C ASN A 174 38.71 1.83 -8.33
N GLY A 175 37.87 1.40 -7.38
CA GLY A 175 36.65 2.10 -6.97
C GLY A 175 35.45 1.92 -7.90
N GLY A 176 35.58 1.17 -9.00
CA GLY A 176 34.47 0.85 -9.90
C GLY A 176 33.54 -0.21 -9.31
N SER A 177 32.24 0.06 -9.30
CA SER A 177 31.22 -0.93 -8.94
C SER A 177 30.92 -1.86 -10.11
N ARG A 178 30.78 -3.16 -9.85
CA ARG A 178 30.32 -4.12 -10.87
C ARG A 178 28.83 -4.42 -10.76
N ILE A 179 28.27 -5.03 -11.81
CA ILE A 179 26.88 -5.51 -11.79
C ILE A 179 26.73 -6.58 -10.69
N PRO A 180 25.81 -6.38 -9.73
CA PRO A 180 25.56 -7.34 -8.67
C PRO A 180 25.03 -8.68 -9.19
N SER A 181 25.62 -9.79 -8.75
CA SER A 181 25.06 -11.13 -8.98
C SER A 181 23.93 -11.44 -8.00
N ASN A 182 23.08 -12.41 -8.34
CA ASN A 182 22.01 -12.85 -7.41
C ASN A 182 22.58 -13.46 -6.11
N LYS A 183 23.76 -14.09 -6.17
CA LYS A 183 24.42 -14.65 -4.99
C LYS A 183 24.77 -13.55 -3.98
N GLU A 184 25.34 -12.45 -4.46
CA GLU A 184 25.75 -11.32 -3.60
C GLU A 184 24.56 -10.55 -3.05
N LYS A 185 23.51 -10.39 -3.87
CA LYS A 185 22.24 -9.85 -3.38
C LYS A 185 21.68 -10.70 -2.24
N LEU A 186 21.77 -12.02 -2.36
CA LEU A 186 21.32 -12.94 -1.31
C LEU A 186 22.21 -12.88 -0.07
N GLU A 187 23.53 -12.75 -0.22
CA GLU A 187 24.46 -12.52 0.89
C GLU A 187 24.07 -11.25 1.66
N ASP A 188 23.86 -10.14 0.96
CA ASP A 188 23.45 -8.87 1.57
C ASP A 188 22.05 -8.95 2.20
N LEU A 189 21.14 -9.79 1.69
CA LEU A 189 19.83 -10.01 2.32
C LEU A 189 19.93 -10.85 3.60
N LYS A 190 20.87 -11.80 3.67
CA LYS A 190 21.14 -12.60 4.87
C LYS A 190 21.85 -11.78 5.94
N THR A 191 22.69 -10.83 5.52
CA THR A 191 23.43 -9.91 6.40
C THR A 191 23.16 -8.49 5.93
N LEU A 192 22.03 -7.94 6.39
CA LEU A 192 21.57 -6.64 5.94
C LEU A 192 22.59 -5.53 6.22
N PRO A 193 22.83 -4.64 5.24
CA PRO A 193 23.62 -3.44 5.46
C PRO A 193 22.84 -2.47 6.37
N ASP A 194 23.58 -1.63 7.09
CA ASP A 194 23.02 -0.58 7.95
C ASP A 194 22.55 0.65 7.14
N ASN A 195 21.70 0.38 6.15
CA ASN A 195 21.10 1.39 5.28
C ASN A 195 19.59 1.28 5.36
N TYR A 196 18.91 2.41 5.59
CA TYR A 196 17.45 2.42 5.60
C TYR A 196 16.87 2.04 4.24
N PHE A 197 17.42 2.59 3.15
CA PHE A 197 16.97 2.29 1.79
C PHE A 197 17.80 1.17 1.16
N LEU A 198 17.15 0.06 0.87
CA LEU A 198 17.71 -1.07 0.13
C LEU A 198 17.16 -1.06 -1.29
N ILE A 199 17.99 -1.24 -2.31
CA ILE A 199 17.60 -1.11 -3.71
C ILE A 199 17.94 -2.40 -4.46
N THR A 200 16.97 -2.91 -5.22
CA THR A 200 17.18 -4.02 -6.15
C THR A 200 16.33 -3.82 -7.41
N ASN A 201 16.32 -4.83 -8.28
CA ASN A 201 15.53 -4.85 -9.51
C ASN A 201 14.51 -6.00 -9.48
N ILE A 202 13.52 -5.90 -10.36
CA ILE A 202 12.44 -6.87 -10.45
C ILE A 202 12.91 -8.23 -10.97
N GLU A 203 13.99 -8.28 -11.74
CA GLU A 203 14.58 -9.53 -12.24
C GLU A 203 15.13 -10.41 -11.12
N SER A 204 15.61 -9.83 -10.01
CA SER A 204 16.04 -10.59 -8.84
C SER A 204 14.91 -11.40 -8.21
N PHE A 205 13.65 -10.99 -8.39
CA PHE A 205 12.47 -11.73 -7.91
C PHE A 205 12.13 -12.95 -8.78
N ARG A 206 12.94 -13.27 -9.80
CA ARG A 206 12.90 -14.57 -10.49
C ARG A 206 13.64 -15.67 -9.71
N ASN A 207 14.57 -15.30 -8.84
CA ASN A 207 15.31 -16.23 -8.00
C ASN A 207 14.52 -16.56 -6.72
N LYS A 208 14.28 -17.85 -6.46
CA LYS A 208 13.46 -18.29 -5.33
C LYS A 208 14.08 -17.95 -3.96
N GLU A 209 15.38 -18.11 -3.81
CA GLU A 209 16.10 -17.88 -2.55
C GLU A 209 16.03 -16.40 -2.14
N ILE A 210 16.19 -15.48 -3.11
CA ILE A 210 16.00 -14.04 -2.87
C ILE A 210 14.57 -13.75 -2.39
N VAL A 211 13.56 -14.33 -3.07
CA VAL A 211 12.15 -14.12 -2.70
C VAL A 211 11.86 -14.64 -1.30
N GLU A 212 12.39 -15.80 -0.94
CA GLU A 212 12.20 -16.42 0.37
C GLU A 212 12.88 -15.61 1.48
N GLU A 213 14.11 -15.14 1.26
CA GLU A 213 14.80 -14.31 2.26
C GLU A 213 14.11 -12.94 2.43
N VAL A 214 13.71 -12.28 1.33
CA VAL A 214 12.94 -11.01 1.43
C VAL A 214 11.62 -11.23 2.16
N LYS A 215 10.88 -12.32 1.85
CA LYS A 215 9.64 -12.66 2.55
C LYS A 215 9.89 -12.84 4.05
N LYS A 216 10.94 -13.57 4.43
CA LYS A 216 11.31 -13.79 5.83
C LYS A 216 11.64 -12.49 6.55
N LEU A 217 12.37 -11.56 5.91
CA LEU A 217 12.65 -10.24 6.47
C LEU A 217 11.39 -9.40 6.65
N VAL A 218 10.46 -9.48 5.70
CA VAL A 218 9.14 -8.83 5.79
C VAL A 218 8.31 -9.42 6.94
N ASP A 219 8.22 -10.74 7.04
CA ASP A 219 7.43 -11.42 8.06
C ASP A 219 7.95 -11.15 9.48
N LYS A 220 9.28 -11.00 9.62
CA LYS A 220 9.93 -10.59 10.87
C LYS A 220 9.76 -9.11 11.21
N GLY A 221 9.17 -8.31 10.30
CA GLY A 221 9.04 -6.88 10.46
C GLY A 221 10.37 -6.13 10.38
N ILE A 222 11.36 -6.67 9.69
CA ILE A 222 12.66 -6.02 9.44
C ILE A 222 12.61 -5.16 8.17
N ILE A 223 11.89 -5.62 7.14
CA ILE A 223 11.52 -4.80 5.98
C ILE A 223 10.03 -4.50 6.07
N GLU A 224 9.68 -3.34 6.60
CA GLU A 224 8.29 -2.95 6.84
C GLU A 224 7.70 -2.18 5.65
N MET A 225 8.54 -1.62 4.79
CA MET A 225 8.10 -0.88 3.61
C MET A 225 8.73 -1.42 2.32
N VAL A 226 7.90 -1.61 1.29
CA VAL A 226 8.33 -1.98 -0.06
C VAL A 226 7.76 -1.01 -1.07
N ALA A 227 8.62 -0.39 -1.87
CA ALA A 227 8.25 0.41 -3.03
C ALA A 227 8.61 -0.36 -4.31
N ILE A 228 7.69 -0.43 -5.27
CA ILE A 228 7.90 -1.14 -6.53
C ILE A 228 7.72 -0.15 -7.66
N ASP A 229 8.83 0.20 -8.28
CA ASP A 229 8.87 1.13 -9.40
C ASP A 229 8.59 0.41 -10.71
N GLU A 230 7.89 1.09 -11.62
CA GLU A 230 7.42 0.52 -12.89
C GLU A 230 6.70 -0.83 -12.70
N ILE A 231 5.71 -0.87 -11.79
CA ILE A 231 4.98 -2.09 -11.39
C ILE A 231 4.37 -2.86 -12.56
N HIS A 232 4.10 -2.16 -13.68
CA HIS A 232 3.60 -2.77 -14.91
C HIS A 232 4.52 -3.89 -15.44
N LYS A 233 5.81 -3.91 -15.07
CA LYS A 233 6.76 -4.99 -15.36
C LYS A 233 6.43 -6.32 -14.66
N ALA A 234 5.60 -6.29 -13.62
CA ALA A 234 5.06 -7.48 -12.92
C ALA A 234 3.54 -7.68 -13.12
N LYS A 235 2.95 -7.12 -14.19
CA LYS A 235 1.50 -7.24 -14.48
C LYS A 235 0.98 -8.67 -14.55
N ASN A 236 1.82 -9.62 -14.96
CA ASN A 236 1.41 -11.03 -15.09
C ASN A 236 1.66 -11.80 -13.78
N PRO A 237 0.61 -12.19 -13.03
CA PRO A 237 0.75 -12.90 -11.76
C PRO A 237 1.30 -14.32 -11.92
N SER A 238 1.27 -14.91 -13.12
CA SER A 238 1.83 -16.24 -13.36
C SER A 238 3.34 -16.24 -13.63
N SER A 239 3.90 -15.09 -13.99
CA SER A 239 5.34 -14.91 -14.22
C SER A 239 6.15 -15.12 -12.93
N GLN A 240 7.42 -15.52 -13.04
CA GLN A 240 8.28 -15.76 -11.87
C GLN A 240 8.38 -14.52 -10.97
N GLN A 241 8.67 -13.35 -11.57
CA GLN A 241 8.74 -12.09 -10.83
C GLN A 241 7.37 -11.67 -10.25
N GLY A 242 6.26 -11.87 -10.97
CA GLY A 242 4.91 -11.59 -10.46
C GLY A 242 4.57 -12.44 -9.25
N LYS A 243 4.83 -13.75 -9.31
CA LYS A 243 4.70 -14.66 -8.15
C LYS A 243 5.60 -14.22 -7.00
N GLY A 244 6.84 -13.80 -7.28
CA GLY A 244 7.77 -13.30 -6.27
C GLY A 244 7.24 -12.08 -5.54
N ILE A 245 6.81 -11.06 -6.28
CA ILE A 245 6.24 -9.81 -5.73
C ILE A 245 4.96 -10.07 -4.91
N LEU A 246 4.12 -11.03 -5.31
CA LEU A 246 2.91 -11.37 -4.56
C LEU A 246 3.20 -11.99 -3.19
N LYS A 247 4.36 -12.64 -3.00
CA LYS A 247 4.78 -13.19 -1.71
C LYS A 247 5.28 -12.13 -0.73
N VAL A 248 5.73 -10.98 -1.22
CA VAL A 248 6.29 -9.91 -0.39
C VAL A 248 5.19 -8.97 0.08
N GLN A 249 4.63 -9.25 1.27
CA GLN A 249 3.47 -8.58 1.83
C GLN A 249 3.82 -7.61 2.97
N ALA A 250 4.76 -6.68 2.70
CA ALA A 250 5.19 -5.68 3.67
C ALA A 250 4.03 -4.87 4.25
N LYS A 251 4.25 -4.31 5.45
CA LYS A 251 3.25 -3.51 6.17
C LYS A 251 2.81 -2.33 5.31
N THR A 252 3.78 -1.59 4.76
CA THR A 252 3.56 -0.57 3.74
C THR A 252 4.03 -1.06 2.37
N ARG A 253 3.19 -0.91 1.34
CA ARG A 253 3.50 -1.23 -0.06
C ARG A 253 3.05 -0.10 -0.98
N ILE A 254 3.98 0.44 -1.75
CA ILE A 254 3.68 1.45 -2.75
C ILE A 254 4.05 0.89 -4.12
N ALA A 255 3.07 0.79 -5.01
CA ALA A 255 3.32 0.51 -6.42
C ALA A 255 3.42 1.84 -7.16
N ILE A 256 4.35 1.97 -8.10
CA ILE A 256 4.54 3.18 -8.90
C ILE A 256 4.39 2.77 -10.37
N THR A 257 3.65 3.55 -11.15
CA THR A 257 3.50 3.38 -12.60
C THR A 257 3.37 4.71 -13.29
#